data_AF-A0A7J6V8P4-F1
#
_entry.id   AF-A0A7J6V8P4-F1
#
_cell.length_a   1.000
_cell.length_b   1.000
_cell.length_c   1.000
_cell.angle_alpha   90.00
_cell.angle_beta   90.00
_cell.angle_gamma   90.00
#
_symmetry.space_group_name_H-M   'P 1'
#
loop_
_entity.id
_entity.type
_entity.pdbx_description
1 polymer ?
#
loop_
_entity_poly.entity_id
_entity_poly.type
_entity_poly.pdbx_seq_one_letter_code
_entity_poly.pdbx_strand_id
1 'polypeptide(L)'
;MVNGILGTTKDWKFGAEQFVKQLPDKVIVHCSERNVSKLTLDGIDVMGERLAEEVVELIQRNPEARKISFVGHSMGGLVARYAIGRLYRPPKSDNTEEGSNDASDGDSRGTICGLEAMNFITVATPHLGSRGNNQVPFLFGVTAIEKVATYVIHWIFRRTGRHLFLTDAEKDEVPLLRRLVDDCGDLHFMSALSTFHRRATYANVGYDHIVGWRTASIRRICDLPK
;
A
#
# COMPACT_ATOMS: atom_id res chain seq x y z
N MET A 1 -8.28 5.92 0.34
CA MET A 1 -7.85 5.56 -1.03
C MET A 1 -6.51 6.22 -1.29
N VAL A 2 -5.54 5.48 -1.83
CA VAL A 2 -4.13 5.91 -1.94
C VAL A 2 -3.72 5.91 -3.41
N ASN A 3 -3.28 7.07 -3.92
CA ASN A 3 -2.93 7.25 -5.33
C ASN A 3 -1.58 6.63 -5.70
N GLY A 4 -1.37 6.45 -7.01
CA GLY A 4 -0.13 5.98 -7.58
C GLY A 4 0.91 7.09 -7.74
N ILE A 5 2.02 6.73 -8.39
CA ILE A 5 3.10 7.66 -8.70
C ILE A 5 2.61 8.82 -9.58
N LEU A 6 3.02 10.05 -9.27
CA LEU A 6 2.56 11.32 -9.84
C LEU A 6 1.05 11.59 -9.73
N GLY A 7 0.30 10.72 -9.05
CA GLY A 7 -1.14 10.84 -8.89
C GLY A 7 -1.57 11.93 -7.91
N THR A 8 -2.87 12.16 -7.86
CA THR A 8 -3.51 13.11 -6.94
C THR A 8 -4.84 12.56 -6.41
N THR A 9 -5.50 13.26 -5.50
CA THR A 9 -6.86 12.91 -5.05
C THR A 9 -7.88 12.83 -6.17
N LYS A 10 -7.67 13.58 -7.28
CA LYS A 10 -8.56 13.59 -8.43
C LYS A 10 -8.69 12.21 -9.08
N ASP A 11 -7.64 11.40 -9.03
CA ASP A 11 -7.62 10.05 -9.61
C ASP A 11 -8.68 9.15 -8.95
N TRP A 12 -8.98 9.40 -7.67
CA TRP A 12 -9.96 8.66 -6.89
C TRP A 12 -11.32 9.35 -6.80
N LYS A 13 -11.46 10.59 -7.25
CA LYS A 13 -12.68 11.40 -7.07
C LYS A 13 -13.93 10.65 -7.50
N PHE A 14 -13.94 10.14 -8.74
CA PHE A 14 -15.09 9.41 -9.26
C PHE A 14 -15.41 8.17 -8.42
N GLY A 15 -14.39 7.36 -8.11
CA GLY A 15 -14.55 6.15 -7.30
C GLY A 15 -15.12 6.47 -5.91
N ALA A 16 -14.58 7.50 -5.26
CA ALA A 16 -15.04 7.94 -3.95
C ALA A 16 -16.50 8.39 -3.96
N GLU A 17 -16.89 9.20 -4.95
CA GLU A 17 -18.27 9.64 -5.14
C GLU A 17 -19.23 8.46 -5.36
N GLN A 18 -18.82 7.45 -6.13
CA GLN A 18 -19.64 6.24 -6.32
C GLN A 18 -19.78 5.43 -5.02
N PHE A 19 -18.74 5.32 -4.20
CA PHE A 19 -18.83 4.63 -2.91
C PHE A 19 -19.83 5.32 -1.96
N VAL A 20 -19.73 6.65 -1.83
CA VAL A 20 -20.66 7.43 -1.00
C VAL A 20 -22.10 7.30 -1.52
N LYS A 21 -22.29 7.34 -2.85
CA LYS A 21 -23.62 7.18 -3.46
C LYS A 21 -24.22 5.79 -3.22
N GLN A 22 -23.42 4.73 -3.26
CA GLN A 22 -23.90 3.36 -3.07
C GLN A 22 -24.10 2.98 -1.60
N LEU A 23 -23.34 3.60 -0.69
CA LEU A 23 -23.36 3.31 0.75
C LEU A 23 -23.54 4.60 1.56
N PRO A 24 -24.65 5.33 1.36
CA PRO A 24 -24.88 6.60 2.05
C PRO A 24 -24.88 6.39 3.56
N ASP A 25 -24.25 7.32 4.28
CA ASP A 25 -24.15 7.38 5.75
C ASP A 25 -23.50 6.14 6.42
N LYS A 26 -23.01 5.18 5.63
CA LYS A 26 -22.35 3.96 6.11
C LYS A 26 -20.85 4.00 5.98
N VAL A 27 -20.33 4.86 5.10
CA VAL A 27 -18.89 4.96 4.83
C VAL A 27 -18.44 6.41 4.79
N ILE A 28 -17.24 6.63 5.34
CA ILE A 28 -16.47 7.85 5.11
C ILE A 28 -15.40 7.47 4.09
N VAL A 29 -15.41 8.12 2.93
CA VAL A 29 -14.39 7.87 1.90
C VAL A 29 -13.40 9.01 1.90
N HIS A 30 -12.15 8.70 2.23
CA HIS A 30 -11.03 9.64 2.18
C HIS A 30 -10.10 9.31 1.02
N CYS A 31 -9.81 10.30 0.17
CA CYS A 31 -8.74 10.24 -0.82
C CYS A 31 -7.50 10.89 -0.21
N SER A 32 -6.41 10.15 -0.04
CA SER A 32 -5.19 10.66 0.61
C SER A 32 -4.64 11.90 -0.09
N GLU A 33 -4.36 12.96 0.68
CA GLU A 33 -3.91 14.26 0.18
C GLU A 33 -2.42 14.50 0.44
N ARG A 34 -1.80 13.73 1.35
CA ARG A 34 -0.42 13.97 1.79
C ARG A 34 0.64 13.57 0.76
N ASN A 35 0.32 12.67 -0.16
CA ASN A 35 1.27 12.12 -1.15
C ASN A 35 0.82 12.41 -2.59
N VAL A 36 0.78 13.68 -2.97
CA VAL A 36 0.31 14.12 -4.30
C VAL A 36 1.46 14.57 -5.20
N SER A 37 1.32 14.36 -6.52
CA SER A 37 2.23 14.88 -7.54
C SER A 37 3.70 14.51 -7.25
N LYS A 38 4.61 15.49 -7.17
CA LYS A 38 6.05 15.25 -6.93
C LYS A 38 6.36 14.63 -5.56
N LEU A 39 5.48 14.79 -4.57
CA LEU A 39 5.66 14.16 -3.24
C LEU A 39 5.61 12.63 -3.33
N THR A 40 5.04 12.09 -4.41
CA THR A 40 5.05 10.64 -4.67
C THR A 40 6.45 10.08 -4.99
N LEU A 41 7.45 10.95 -5.17
CA LEU A 41 8.83 10.58 -5.49
C LEU A 41 9.75 10.53 -4.26
N ASP A 42 9.22 10.85 -3.08
CA ASP A 42 9.97 10.96 -1.83
C ASP A 42 10.33 9.61 -1.20
N GLY A 43 9.89 8.48 -1.76
CA GLY A 43 10.11 7.14 -1.21
C GLY A 43 8.90 6.58 -0.49
N ILE A 44 8.67 5.27 -0.67
CA ILE A 44 7.54 4.53 -0.08
C ILE A 44 7.51 4.60 1.45
N ASP A 45 8.68 4.62 2.09
CA ASP A 45 8.83 4.78 3.53
C ASP A 45 8.30 6.15 3.99
N VAL A 46 8.81 7.24 3.42
CA VAL A 46 8.40 8.62 3.75
C VAL A 46 6.92 8.83 3.46
N MET A 47 6.45 8.37 2.32
CA MET A 47 5.03 8.44 1.98
C MET A 47 4.16 7.62 2.94
N GLY A 48 4.66 6.47 3.39
CA GLY A 48 3.99 5.59 4.32
C GLY A 48 3.84 6.22 5.71
N GLU A 49 4.88 6.92 6.20
CA GLU A 49 4.79 7.73 7.43
C GLU A 49 3.71 8.81 7.31
N ARG A 50 3.76 9.61 6.24
CA ARG A 50 2.78 10.68 6.00
C ARG A 50 1.36 10.15 5.92
N LEU A 51 1.16 8.99 5.29
CA LEU A 51 -0.15 8.35 5.22
C LEU A 51 -0.59 7.84 6.59
N ALA A 52 0.33 7.28 7.39
CA ALA A 52 0.00 6.84 8.75
C ALA A 52 -0.45 8.02 9.63
N GLU A 53 0.28 9.15 9.60
CA GLU A 53 -0.11 10.40 10.28
C GLU A 53 -1.49 10.89 9.82
N GLU A 54 -1.73 10.91 8.50
CA GLU A 54 -3.03 11.30 7.93
C GLU A 54 -4.18 10.41 8.45
N VAL A 55 -3.96 9.09 8.52
CA VAL A 55 -4.96 8.15 9.04
C VAL A 55 -5.25 8.40 10.52
N VAL A 56 -4.23 8.67 11.34
CA VAL A 56 -4.41 9.02 12.75
C VAL A 56 -5.27 10.29 12.89
N GLU A 57 -4.97 11.35 12.14
CA GLU A 57 -5.75 12.59 12.14
C GLU A 57 -7.21 12.35 11.72
N LEU A 58 -7.45 11.50 10.71
CA LEU A 58 -8.79 11.18 10.24
C LEU A 58 -9.60 10.41 11.29
N ILE A 59 -8.98 9.44 11.98
CA ILE A 59 -9.65 8.68 13.02
C ILE A 59 -9.99 9.58 14.21
N GLN A 60 -9.08 10.48 14.60
CA GLN A 60 -9.35 11.46 15.67
C GLN A 60 -10.53 12.39 15.33
N ARG A 61 -10.67 12.78 14.06
CA ARG A 61 -11.81 13.60 13.59
C ARG A 61 -13.11 12.81 13.46
N ASN A 62 -13.05 11.48 13.45
CA ASN A 62 -14.19 10.59 13.26
C ASN A 62 -14.21 9.51 14.35
N PRO A 63 -14.44 9.88 15.63
CA PRO A 63 -14.32 8.97 16.77
C PRO A 63 -15.32 7.80 16.75
N GLU A 64 -16.41 7.92 15.99
CA GLU A 64 -17.41 6.87 15.80
C GLU A 64 -16.97 5.78 14.81
N ALA A 65 -15.90 6.01 14.04
CA ALA A 65 -15.39 5.00 13.12
C ALA A 65 -14.96 3.76 13.90
N ARG A 66 -15.43 2.58 13.48
CA ARG A 66 -15.07 1.28 14.06
C ARG A 66 -14.25 0.41 13.13
N LYS A 67 -14.34 0.68 11.83
CA LYS A 67 -13.83 -0.17 10.75
C LYS A 67 -12.98 0.66 9.80
N ILE A 68 -11.91 0.06 9.28
CA ILE A 68 -11.04 0.69 8.28
C ILE A 68 -10.81 -0.21 7.08
N SER A 69 -10.73 0.40 5.90
CA SER A 69 -10.35 -0.27 4.65
C SER A 69 -9.37 0.60 3.87
N PHE A 70 -8.44 -0.04 3.20
CA PHE A 70 -7.48 0.60 2.31
C PHE A 70 -7.70 0.12 0.88
N VAL A 71 -7.69 1.07 -0.05
CA VAL A 71 -7.63 0.81 -1.49
C VAL A 71 -6.45 1.59 -2.05
N GLY A 72 -5.45 0.88 -2.57
CA GLY A 72 -4.24 1.47 -3.14
C GLY A 72 -4.15 1.17 -4.64
N HIS A 73 -3.83 2.19 -5.43
CA HIS A 73 -3.55 2.04 -6.86
C HIS A 73 -2.06 2.16 -7.14
N SER A 74 -1.52 1.26 -7.97
CA SER A 74 -0.12 1.26 -8.34
C SER A 74 0.79 1.30 -7.11
N MET A 75 1.79 2.18 -7.10
CA MET A 75 2.68 2.41 -5.97
C MET A 75 1.95 2.74 -4.65
N GLY A 76 0.74 3.32 -4.71
CA GLY A 76 -0.08 3.61 -3.53
C GLY A 76 -0.45 2.38 -2.70
N GLY A 77 -0.50 1.19 -3.30
CA GLY A 77 -0.66 -0.06 -2.55
C GLY A 77 0.54 -0.38 -1.65
N LEU A 78 1.76 -0.05 -2.08
CA LEU A 78 2.97 -0.25 -1.28
C LEU A 78 3.05 0.78 -0.14
N VAL A 79 2.67 2.02 -0.41
CA VAL A 79 2.54 3.08 0.62
C VAL A 79 1.51 2.68 1.67
N ALA A 80 0.37 2.15 1.25
CA ALA A 80 -0.64 1.61 2.16
C ALA A 80 -0.09 0.44 2.99
N ARG A 81 0.67 -0.48 2.39
CA ARG A 81 1.32 -1.59 3.13
C ARG A 81 2.27 -1.07 4.21
N TYR A 82 3.05 -0.05 3.90
CA TYR A 82 3.94 0.57 4.89
C TYR A 82 3.12 1.19 6.03
N ALA A 83 2.12 2.01 5.69
CA ALA A 83 1.30 2.70 6.68
C ALA A 83 0.55 1.75 7.62
N ILE A 84 0.00 0.63 7.13
CA ILE A 84 -0.68 -0.33 8.03
C ILE A 84 0.29 -0.98 9.02
N GLY A 85 1.55 -1.22 8.62
CA GLY A 85 2.57 -1.75 9.53
C GLY A 85 2.91 -0.76 10.65
N ARG A 86 2.91 0.54 10.33
CA ARG A 86 3.07 1.64 11.31
C ARG A 86 1.87 1.79 12.25
N LEU A 87 0.67 1.54 11.74
CA LEU A 87 -0.58 1.73 12.47
C LEU A 87 -1.01 0.50 13.26
N TYR A 88 -0.33 -0.62 13.10
CA TYR A 88 -0.70 -1.87 13.74
C TYR A 88 -0.64 -1.77 15.25
N ARG A 89 -1.67 -2.30 15.91
CA ARG A 89 -1.69 -2.53 17.35
C ARG A 89 -1.94 -4.01 17.58
N PRO A 90 -1.04 -4.73 18.25
CA PRO A 90 -1.26 -6.13 18.56
C PRO A 90 -2.50 -6.30 19.45
N PRO A 91 -3.08 -7.52 19.49
CA PRO A 91 -4.13 -7.83 20.46
C PRO A 91 -3.65 -7.49 21.87
N LYS A 92 -4.55 -6.98 22.71
CA LYS A 92 -4.23 -6.84 24.14
C LYS A 92 -4.02 -8.25 24.70
N SER A 93 -2.87 -8.49 25.31
CA SER A 93 -2.70 -9.68 26.14
C SER A 93 -3.34 -9.36 27.50
N ASP A 94 -4.36 -10.12 27.87
CA ASP A 94 -5.04 -9.99 29.17
C ASP A 94 -4.15 -10.53 30.31
N ASN A 95 -3.00 -9.90 30.52
CA ASN A 95 -2.12 -10.14 31.66
C ASN A 95 -2.12 -8.95 32.62
N THR A 96 -3.32 -8.43 32.93
CA THR A 96 -3.51 -7.64 34.15
C THR A 96 -4.74 -8.17 34.85
N GLU A 97 -4.52 -8.70 36.05
CA GLU A 97 -5.51 -9.17 36.98
C GLU A 97 -6.56 -8.07 37.28
N GLU A 98 -7.74 -8.53 37.66
CA GLU A 98 -8.87 -7.81 38.27
C GLU A 98 -9.98 -7.28 37.36
N GLY A 99 -10.97 -8.17 37.15
CA GLY A 99 -12.36 -7.85 37.46
C GLY A 99 -13.17 -7.04 36.45
N SER A 100 -13.67 -7.68 35.40
CA SER A 100 -15.05 -7.48 34.94
C SER A 100 -15.44 -8.55 33.92
N ASN A 101 -16.40 -9.39 34.30
CA ASN A 101 -17.04 -10.38 33.45
C ASN A 101 -18.04 -9.70 32.52
N ASP A 102 -17.57 -9.16 31.40
CA ASP A 102 -18.43 -8.92 30.24
C ASP A 102 -17.85 -9.66 29.04
N ALA A 103 -18.24 -10.93 28.94
CA ALA A 103 -17.94 -11.82 27.83
C ALA A 103 -18.65 -11.31 26.58
N SER A 104 -18.03 -10.36 25.89
CA SER A 104 -18.15 -10.28 24.44
C SER A 104 -16.95 -11.00 23.85
N ASP A 105 -17.23 -11.92 22.93
CA ASP A 105 -16.31 -12.73 22.14
C ASP A 105 -15.26 -11.83 21.46
N GLY A 106 -14.22 -11.47 22.23
CA GLY A 106 -13.29 -10.40 21.90
C GLY A 106 -12.29 -10.90 20.88
N ASP A 107 -12.50 -10.51 19.62
CA ASP A 107 -11.66 -10.86 18.48
C ASP A 107 -10.18 -10.70 18.86
N SER A 108 -9.48 -11.83 19.00
CA SER A 108 -8.08 -11.96 19.39
C SER A 108 -7.10 -11.45 18.31
N ARG A 109 -7.57 -10.57 17.44
CA ARG A 109 -6.87 -10.03 16.28
C ARG A 109 -6.38 -8.62 16.56
N GLY A 110 -5.19 -8.32 16.04
CA GLY A 110 -4.66 -6.97 16.11
C GLY A 110 -5.53 -5.99 15.32
N THR A 111 -5.40 -4.71 15.63
CA THR A 111 -6.17 -3.63 15.00
C THR A 111 -5.27 -2.72 14.18
N ILE A 112 -5.87 -1.89 13.33
CA ILE A 112 -5.16 -0.83 12.61
C ILE A 112 -5.61 0.50 13.20
N CYS A 113 -4.71 1.14 13.96
CA CYS A 113 -4.99 2.35 14.72
C CYS A 113 -6.22 2.22 15.63
N GLY A 114 -6.47 1.02 16.17
CA GLY A 114 -7.60 0.73 17.06
C GLY A 114 -8.91 0.42 16.34
N LEU A 115 -8.91 0.39 15.00
CA LEU A 115 -10.07 0.02 14.19
C LEU A 115 -9.95 -1.42 13.69
N GLU A 116 -11.10 -2.08 13.54
CA GLU A 116 -11.23 -3.39 12.91
C GLU A 116 -10.85 -3.28 11.42
N ALA A 117 -9.93 -4.12 10.97
CA ALA A 117 -9.37 -4.07 9.63
C ALA A 117 -10.22 -4.89 8.65
N MET A 118 -10.96 -4.23 7.76
CA MET A 118 -11.92 -4.91 6.89
C MET A 118 -11.32 -5.36 5.57
N ASN A 119 -10.90 -4.40 4.73
CA ASN A 119 -10.42 -4.68 3.38
C ASN A 119 -9.07 -4.02 3.11
N PHE A 120 -8.10 -4.80 2.63
CA PHE A 120 -6.87 -4.30 2.03
C PHE A 120 -6.88 -4.67 0.54
N ILE A 121 -7.17 -3.69 -0.30
CA ILE A 121 -7.33 -3.88 -1.74
C ILE A 121 -6.23 -3.12 -2.47
N THR A 122 -5.59 -3.79 -3.42
CA THR A 122 -4.60 -3.16 -4.30
C THR A 122 -4.94 -3.41 -5.75
N VAL A 123 -4.71 -2.40 -6.59
CA VAL A 123 -4.99 -2.45 -8.03
C VAL A 123 -3.72 -2.02 -8.77
N ALA A 124 -3.22 -2.90 -9.64
CA ALA A 124 -1.99 -2.70 -10.41
C ALA A 124 -0.77 -2.33 -9.56
N THR A 125 -0.66 -2.84 -8.33
CA THR A 125 0.43 -2.52 -7.41
C THR A 125 1.67 -3.40 -7.65
N PRO A 126 2.88 -2.86 -7.86
CA PRO A 126 4.08 -3.66 -8.09
C PRO A 126 4.62 -4.29 -6.79
N HIS A 127 3.90 -5.25 -6.21
CA HIS A 127 4.23 -5.88 -4.91
C HIS A 127 5.61 -6.55 -4.88
N LEU A 128 6.06 -7.10 -6.01
CA LEU A 128 7.37 -7.75 -6.17
C LEU A 128 8.43 -6.79 -6.76
N GLY A 129 8.13 -5.50 -6.80
CA GLY A 129 8.90 -4.49 -7.52
C GLY A 129 8.67 -4.51 -9.03
N SER A 130 9.45 -3.68 -9.72
CA SER A 130 9.37 -3.46 -11.18
C SER A 130 10.61 -3.97 -11.93
N ARG A 131 11.58 -4.56 -11.21
CA ARG A 131 12.80 -5.11 -11.82
C ARG A 131 12.50 -6.41 -12.59
N GLY A 132 13.06 -6.52 -13.81
CA GLY A 132 13.14 -7.79 -14.54
C GLY A 132 11.86 -8.31 -15.19
N ASN A 133 10.87 -7.44 -15.46
CA ASN A 133 9.61 -7.83 -16.11
C ASN A 133 9.41 -7.24 -17.53
N ASN A 134 10.46 -6.73 -18.19
CA ASN A 134 10.36 -5.93 -19.43
C ASN A 134 9.39 -4.72 -19.35
N GLN A 135 8.89 -4.39 -18.16
CA GLN A 135 8.01 -3.24 -17.92
C GLN A 135 8.82 -2.01 -17.64
N VAL A 136 9.43 -1.48 -18.71
CA VAL A 136 9.55 -0.03 -18.89
C VAL A 136 9.73 0.29 -20.39
N PRO A 137 8.66 0.38 -21.19
CA PRO A 137 8.71 0.96 -22.52
C PRO A 137 8.29 2.42 -22.41
N PHE A 138 9.19 3.33 -22.01
CA PHE A 138 8.83 4.74 -21.96
C PHE A 138 9.96 5.68 -22.34
N LEU A 139 10.36 5.64 -23.62
CA LEU A 139 10.96 6.77 -24.34
C LEU A 139 10.57 6.72 -25.83
N PHE A 140 9.30 7.05 -26.14
CA PHE A 140 8.88 7.56 -27.45
C PHE A 140 9.43 6.83 -28.71
N GLY A 141 9.46 5.50 -28.72
CA GLY A 141 9.66 4.72 -29.95
C GLY A 141 11.06 4.79 -30.58
N VAL A 142 12.13 5.03 -29.81
CA VAL A 142 13.52 4.94 -30.31
C VAL A 142 14.29 3.85 -29.55
N THR A 143 14.45 2.68 -30.16
CA THR A 143 15.02 1.44 -29.59
C THR A 143 16.44 1.56 -29.04
N ALA A 144 17.23 2.55 -29.48
CA ALA A 144 18.58 2.78 -28.97
C ALA A 144 18.60 3.39 -27.55
N ILE A 145 17.55 4.12 -27.15
CA ILE A 145 17.51 4.80 -25.84
C ILE A 145 16.92 3.90 -24.74
N GLU A 146 16.17 2.85 -25.09
CA GLU A 146 15.53 1.93 -24.12
C GLU A 146 16.55 1.17 -23.25
N LYS A 147 17.72 0.83 -23.81
CA LYS A 147 18.83 0.21 -23.07
C LYS A 147 19.51 1.18 -22.10
N VAL A 148 19.44 2.49 -22.34
CA VAL A 148 19.99 3.52 -21.45
C VAL A 148 18.93 3.94 -20.42
N ALA A 149 17.67 4.03 -20.83
CA ALA A 149 16.54 4.39 -19.97
C ALA A 149 16.39 3.42 -18.79
N THR A 150 16.61 2.12 -19.00
CA THR A 150 16.60 1.11 -17.93
C THR A 150 17.64 1.38 -16.85
N TYR A 151 18.78 1.99 -17.19
CA TYR A 151 19.76 2.47 -16.20
C TYR A 151 19.37 3.81 -15.55
N VAL A 152 18.52 4.62 -16.18
CA VAL A 152 18.19 5.99 -15.70
C VAL A 152 16.81 6.07 -15.01
N ILE A 153 15.94 5.07 -15.15
CA ILE A 153 14.57 5.08 -14.63
C ILE A 153 14.48 5.24 -13.11
N HIS A 154 15.41 4.65 -12.35
CA HIS A 154 15.48 4.89 -10.91
C HIS A 154 15.87 6.34 -10.56
N TRP A 155 16.59 7.07 -11.44
CA TRP A 155 16.87 8.50 -11.27
C TRP A 155 15.64 9.36 -11.58
N ILE A 156 14.85 8.99 -12.60
CA ILE A 156 13.62 9.72 -12.98
C ILE A 156 12.61 9.72 -11.82
N PHE A 157 12.49 8.59 -11.12
CA PHE A 157 11.55 8.45 -9.99
C PHE A 157 12.20 8.60 -8.61
N ARG A 158 13.42 9.15 -8.53
CA ARG A 158 14.14 9.45 -7.28
C ARG A 158 14.14 8.26 -6.29
N ARG A 159 13.88 8.52 -5.00
CA ARG A 159 13.89 7.49 -3.94
C ARG A 159 12.81 6.44 -4.17
N THR A 160 11.62 6.83 -4.62
CA THR A 160 10.56 5.88 -4.99
C THR A 160 11.02 4.91 -6.07
N GLY A 161 11.75 5.40 -7.09
CA GLY A 161 12.36 4.57 -8.12
C GLY A 161 13.33 3.55 -7.54
N ARG A 162 14.24 3.96 -6.64
CA ARG A 162 15.16 3.03 -5.97
C ARG A 162 14.41 1.91 -5.23
N HIS A 163 13.33 2.22 -4.51
CA HIS A 163 12.53 1.21 -3.82
C HIS A 163 11.85 0.23 -4.80
N LEU A 164 11.20 0.75 -5.85
CA LEU A 164 10.50 -0.06 -6.84
C LEU A 164 11.44 -1.03 -7.59
N PHE A 165 12.70 -0.65 -7.77
CA PHE A 165 13.71 -1.48 -8.45
C PHE A 165 14.60 -2.29 -7.50
N LEU A 166 14.37 -2.20 -6.19
CA LEU A 166 15.15 -2.85 -5.14
C LEU A 166 16.65 -2.47 -5.20
N THR A 167 16.94 -1.19 -5.44
CA THR A 167 18.30 -0.60 -5.51
C THR A 167 18.54 0.41 -4.38
N ASP A 168 17.80 0.27 -3.29
CA ASP A 168 17.82 1.12 -2.11
C ASP A 168 18.53 0.51 -0.91
N ALA A 169 18.95 -0.75 -1.01
CA ALA A 169 19.81 -1.36 0.00
C ALA A 169 21.18 -0.67 0.00
N GLU A 170 21.58 -0.18 1.17
CA GLU A 170 22.97 0.14 1.48
C GLU A 170 23.69 -1.15 1.94
N LYS A 171 24.99 -1.04 2.26
CA LYS A 171 25.80 -2.20 2.63
C LYS A 171 25.19 -2.92 3.84
N ASP A 172 24.94 -4.22 3.68
CA ASP A 172 24.34 -5.12 4.68
C ASP A 172 22.85 -4.89 5.02
N GLU A 173 22.17 -3.98 4.30
CA GLU A 173 20.73 -3.77 4.45
C GLU A 173 19.90 -4.54 3.42
N VAL A 174 18.63 -4.77 3.76
CA VAL A 174 17.65 -5.41 2.88
C VAL A 174 16.80 -4.32 2.21
N PRO A 175 16.55 -4.39 0.88
CA PRO A 175 15.69 -3.43 0.18
C PRO A 175 14.31 -3.29 0.83
N LEU A 176 13.73 -2.08 0.83
CA LEU A 176 12.47 -1.80 1.51
C LEU A 176 11.35 -2.75 1.10
N LEU A 177 11.19 -3.04 -0.19
CA LEU A 177 10.11 -3.94 -0.64
C LEU A 177 10.22 -5.35 -0.07
N ARG A 178 11.45 -5.82 0.18
CA ARG A 178 11.65 -7.09 0.87
C ARG A 178 11.41 -6.94 2.37
N ARG A 179 11.74 -5.80 2.98
CA ARG A 179 11.37 -5.53 4.38
C ARG A 179 9.85 -5.52 4.61
N LEU A 180 9.05 -5.10 3.62
CA LEU A 180 7.57 -5.14 3.69
C LEU A 180 6.96 -6.56 3.78
N VAL A 181 7.77 -7.62 3.69
CA VAL A 181 7.32 -9.01 3.83
C VAL A 181 7.67 -9.63 5.19
N ASP A 182 8.23 -8.86 6.11
CA ASP A 182 8.61 -9.31 7.45
C ASP A 182 8.16 -8.28 8.50
N ASP A 183 8.04 -8.71 9.76
CA ASP A 183 7.91 -7.80 10.90
C ASP A 183 9.30 -7.51 11.47
N CYS A 184 9.65 -6.24 11.69
CA CYS A 184 10.98 -5.82 12.11
C CYS A 184 10.92 -4.61 13.04
N GLY A 185 11.40 -4.78 14.28
CA GLY A 185 11.32 -3.74 15.31
C GLY A 185 9.88 -3.31 15.54
N ASP A 186 9.63 -2.00 15.48
CA ASP A 186 8.29 -1.42 15.66
C ASP A 186 7.42 -1.45 14.37
N LEU A 187 7.94 -2.04 13.29
CA LEU A 187 7.25 -2.12 12.00
C LEU A 187 6.69 -3.52 11.77
N HIS A 188 5.37 -3.66 11.88
CA HIS A 188 4.69 -4.96 11.83
C HIS A 188 3.93 -5.16 10.52
N PHE A 189 4.63 -5.20 9.38
CA PHE A 189 3.98 -5.21 8.06
C PHE A 189 3.13 -6.44 7.79
N MET A 190 3.61 -7.64 8.13
CA MET A 190 2.89 -8.88 7.89
C MET A 190 1.81 -9.13 8.93
N SER A 191 2.10 -8.85 10.21
CA SER A 191 1.08 -8.91 11.24
C SER A 191 -0.07 -7.95 10.93
N ALA A 192 0.21 -6.70 10.55
CA ALA A 192 -0.80 -5.73 10.13
C ALA A 192 -1.66 -6.25 8.98
N LEU A 193 -1.02 -6.76 7.91
CA LEU A 193 -1.73 -7.26 6.74
C LEU A 193 -2.60 -8.48 7.06
N SER A 194 -2.17 -9.33 8.00
CA SER A 194 -2.92 -10.51 8.45
C SER A 194 -4.22 -10.17 9.19
N THR A 195 -4.31 -8.99 9.81
CA THR A 195 -5.52 -8.53 10.53
C THR A 195 -6.71 -8.36 9.61
N PHE A 196 -6.49 -7.94 8.36
CA PHE A 196 -7.57 -7.61 7.45
C PHE A 196 -8.47 -8.84 7.18
N HIS A 197 -9.78 -8.68 7.29
CA HIS A 197 -10.72 -9.77 6.94
C HIS A 197 -10.58 -10.18 5.47
N ARG A 198 -10.39 -9.21 4.57
CA ARG A 198 -10.19 -9.42 3.15
C ARG A 198 -8.91 -8.75 2.66
N ARG A 199 -8.06 -9.52 1.98
CA ARG A 199 -6.91 -9.03 1.20
C ARG A 199 -7.15 -9.37 -0.26
N ALA A 200 -7.12 -8.39 -1.14
CA ALA A 200 -7.33 -8.60 -2.58
C ALA A 200 -6.30 -7.83 -3.41
N THR A 201 -5.75 -8.50 -4.42
CA THR A 201 -4.84 -7.90 -5.40
C THR A 201 -5.45 -8.04 -6.78
N TYR A 202 -5.66 -6.93 -7.46
CA TYR A 202 -6.14 -6.88 -8.84
C TYR A 202 -4.98 -6.51 -9.75
N ALA A 203 -4.76 -7.32 -10.78
CA ALA A 203 -3.75 -7.07 -11.80
C ALA A 203 -4.43 -6.73 -13.13
N ASN A 204 -3.89 -5.73 -13.82
CA ASN A 204 -4.27 -5.48 -15.20
C ASN A 204 -3.70 -6.61 -16.08
N VAL A 205 -4.56 -7.21 -16.90
CA VAL A 205 -4.19 -8.30 -17.82
C VAL A 205 -3.79 -7.81 -19.21
N GLY A 206 -4.08 -6.55 -19.52
CA GLY A 206 -3.74 -5.89 -20.77
C GLY A 206 -3.62 -4.37 -20.59
N TYR A 207 -2.95 -3.72 -21.54
CA TYR A 207 -2.77 -2.26 -21.63
C TYR A 207 -2.04 -1.58 -20.46
N ASP A 208 -1.53 -2.35 -19.50
CA ASP A 208 -0.64 -1.85 -18.45
C ASP A 208 0.81 -2.22 -18.78
N HIS A 209 1.55 -1.23 -19.29
CA HIS A 209 2.96 -1.39 -19.65
C HIS A 209 3.91 -1.03 -18.50
N ILE A 210 3.37 -0.54 -17.38
CA ILE A 210 4.14 0.01 -16.26
C ILE A 210 4.22 -1.03 -15.14
N VAL A 211 3.11 -1.71 -14.84
CA VAL A 211 3.04 -2.71 -13.78
C VAL A 211 2.61 -4.05 -14.32
N GLY A 212 3.50 -5.01 -14.17
CA GLY A 212 3.29 -6.35 -14.68
C GLY A 212 2.30 -7.18 -13.93
N TRP A 213 1.65 -8.05 -14.69
CA TRP A 213 0.75 -9.05 -14.14
C TRP A 213 1.40 -9.86 -13.01
N ARG A 214 2.63 -10.34 -13.20
CA ARG A 214 3.37 -11.11 -12.19
C ARG A 214 3.45 -10.38 -10.85
N THR A 215 3.86 -9.12 -10.88
CA THR A 215 4.09 -8.32 -9.67
C THR A 215 2.77 -7.83 -9.06
N ALA A 216 1.80 -7.43 -9.89
CA ALA A 216 0.47 -7.02 -9.44
C ALA A 216 -0.39 -8.14 -8.85
N SER A 217 -0.23 -9.37 -9.34
CA SER A 217 -0.99 -10.53 -8.86
C SER A 217 -0.26 -11.38 -7.83
N ILE A 218 1.01 -11.07 -7.53
CA ILE A 218 1.86 -11.86 -6.62
C ILE A 218 1.90 -13.34 -7.08
N ARG A 219 2.22 -13.56 -8.36
CA ARG A 219 2.29 -14.91 -8.95
C ARG A 219 3.67 -15.18 -9.53
N ARG A 220 4.02 -16.46 -9.69
CA ARG A 220 5.19 -16.82 -10.52
C ARG A 220 4.79 -16.73 -11.98
N ILE A 221 5.77 -16.57 -12.87
CA ILE A 221 5.54 -16.46 -14.32
C ILE A 221 4.79 -17.70 -14.84
N CYS A 222 5.14 -18.89 -14.34
CA CYS A 222 4.49 -20.14 -14.72
C CYS A 222 3.02 -20.26 -14.25
N ASP A 223 2.60 -19.44 -13.29
CA ASP A 223 1.22 -19.43 -12.77
C ASP A 223 0.33 -18.38 -13.48
N LEU A 224 0.88 -17.65 -14.45
CA LEU A 224 0.12 -16.67 -15.25
C LEU A 224 -0.68 -17.37 -16.35
N PRO A 225 -1.93 -16.95 -16.61
CA PRO A 225 -2.68 -17.38 -17.79
C PRO A 225 -1.89 -17.13 -19.08
N LYS A 226 -2.02 -18.06 -20.02
CA LYS A 226 -1.38 -18.00 -21.34
C LYS A 226 -2.24 -17.23 -22.33
#